data_AF-A0A554J5D9-F1
#
_entry.id   AF-A0A554J5D9-F1
#
_cell.length_a   1.000
_cell.length_b   1.000
_cell.length_c   1.000
_cell.angle_alpha   90.00
_cell.angle_beta   90.00
_cell.angle_gamma   90.00
#
_symmetry.space_group_name_H-M   'P 1'
#
loop_
_entity.id
_entity.type
_entity.pdbx_description
1 polymer ?
#
loop_
_entity_poly.entity_id
_entity_poly.type
_entity_poly.pdbx_seq_one_letter_code
_entity_poly.pdbx_strand_id
1 'polypeptide(L)'
;MRSVHIIEEDTKTIATAIAPEAQELAGKTILISGGAGFLGRYFLGVFRHLNQHVLEKPCRVISVDNYITGERDGVFGVNEDPQVLSLWADVTAPLPVREPIHYIIHAAGLASPVYYQKYPLETIESAVMGAKNLLELGKRNDLKGFLLFSSSEIYG
;
A
#
# COMPACT_ATOMS: atom_id res chain seq x y z
N MET A 1 -11.85 -3.19 19.76
CA MET A 1 -12.08 -4.65 19.73
C MET A 1 -12.97 -5.11 18.57
N ARG A 2 -14.19 -4.57 18.35
CA ARG A 2 -15.04 -5.00 17.22
C ARG A 2 -14.47 -4.73 15.82
N SER A 3 -13.79 -3.59 15.60
CA SER A 3 -13.32 -3.21 14.27
C SER A 3 -12.16 -4.06 13.73
N VAL A 4 -11.31 -4.61 14.61
CA VAL A 4 -10.17 -5.45 14.19
C VAL A 4 -10.65 -6.79 13.63
N HIS A 5 -11.65 -7.40 14.29
CA HIS A 5 -12.24 -8.66 13.85
C HIS A 5 -12.90 -8.54 12.47
N ILE A 6 -13.59 -7.43 12.18
CA ILE A 6 -14.22 -7.20 10.88
C ILE A 6 -13.16 -7.16 9.77
N ILE A 7 -12.07 -6.43 9.98
CA ILE A 7 -11.03 -6.32 8.95
C ILE A 7 -10.29 -7.66 8.76
N GLU A 8 -10.07 -8.45 9.81
CA GLU A 8 -9.50 -9.80 9.67
C GLU A 8 -10.42 -10.75 8.86
N GLU A 9 -11.73 -10.69 9.10
CA GLU A 9 -12.72 -11.45 8.33
C GLU A 9 -12.79 -10.99 6.87
N ASP A 10 -12.79 -9.68 6.64
CA ASP A 10 -12.79 -9.09 5.30
C ASP A 10 -11.53 -9.50 4.52
N THR A 11 -10.35 -9.37 5.14
CA THR A 11 -9.07 -9.69 4.49
C THR A 11 -8.97 -11.17 4.14
N LYS A 12 -9.46 -12.06 5.02
CA LYS A 12 -9.60 -13.50 4.72
C LYS A 12 -10.54 -13.73 3.54
N THR A 13 -11.70 -13.07 3.54
CA THR A 13 -12.71 -13.22 2.48
C THR A 13 -12.15 -12.78 1.13
N ILE A 14 -11.50 -11.62 1.09
CA ILE A 14 -10.84 -11.08 -0.11
C ILE A 14 -9.74 -12.04 -0.57
N ALA A 15 -8.83 -12.45 0.31
CA ALA A 15 -7.71 -13.33 -0.04
C ALA A 15 -8.17 -14.69 -0.57
N THR A 16 -9.24 -15.25 0.00
CA THR A 16 -9.84 -16.50 -0.48
C THR A 16 -10.49 -16.32 -1.86
N ALA A 17 -11.18 -15.19 -2.08
CA ALA A 17 -11.89 -14.92 -3.33
C ALA A 17 -10.93 -14.75 -4.52
N ILE A 18 -9.71 -14.27 -4.29
CA ILE A 18 -8.69 -14.06 -5.33
C ILE A 18 -7.60 -15.15 -5.34
N ALA A 19 -7.78 -16.24 -4.60
CA ALA A 19 -6.72 -17.22 -4.36
C ALA A 19 -6.11 -17.83 -5.64
N PRO A 20 -6.88 -18.18 -6.69
CA PRO A 20 -6.31 -18.68 -7.94
C PRO A 20 -5.41 -17.66 -8.64
N GLU A 21 -5.86 -16.42 -8.75
CA GLU A 21 -5.14 -15.33 -9.43
C GLU A 21 -3.95 -14.82 -8.60
N ALA A 22 -4.06 -14.88 -7.27
CA ALA A 22 -3.03 -14.39 -6.35
C ALA A 22 -1.69 -15.12 -6.51
N GLN A 23 -1.65 -16.34 -7.07
CA GLN A 23 -0.38 -17.05 -7.29
C GLN A 23 0.58 -16.31 -8.22
N GLU A 24 0.09 -15.41 -9.08
CA GLU A 24 0.97 -14.54 -9.87
C GLU A 24 1.86 -13.61 -9.00
N LEU A 25 1.41 -13.36 -7.76
CA LEU A 25 2.10 -12.53 -6.78
C LEU A 25 3.13 -13.34 -5.97
N ALA A 26 3.17 -14.67 -6.10
CA ALA A 26 4.05 -15.53 -5.34
C ALA A 26 5.53 -15.17 -5.56
N GLY A 27 6.25 -14.90 -4.47
CA GLY A 27 7.65 -14.50 -4.50
C GLY A 27 7.94 -13.13 -5.14
N LYS A 28 6.91 -12.33 -5.43
CA LYS A 28 7.06 -10.98 -5.98
C LYS A 28 7.27 -9.96 -4.85
N THR A 29 7.68 -8.77 -5.23
CA THR A 29 7.82 -7.63 -4.32
C THR A 29 6.81 -6.57 -4.68
N ILE A 30 6.02 -6.16 -3.70
CA ILE A 30 4.95 -5.18 -3.83
C ILE A 30 5.29 -3.98 -2.97
N LEU A 31 5.31 -2.79 -3.57
CA LEU A 31 5.39 -1.53 -2.84
C LEU A 31 4.00 -0.93 -2.70
N ILE A 32 3.62 -0.56 -1.49
CA ILE A 32 2.35 0.09 -1.18
C ILE A 32 2.67 1.43 -0.52
N SER A 33 2.35 2.54 -1.19
CA SER A 33 2.36 3.85 -0.52
C SER A 33 1.02 4.10 0.16
N GLY A 34 1.02 4.80 1.30
CA GLY A 34 -0.18 5.03 2.09
C GLY A 34 -0.59 3.79 2.88
N GLY A 35 0.38 2.92 3.21
CA GLY A 35 0.14 1.63 3.85
C GLY A 35 -0.48 1.74 5.25
N ALA A 36 -0.28 2.86 5.95
CA ALA A 36 -0.89 3.12 7.24
C ALA A 36 -2.27 3.79 7.14
N GLY A 37 -2.69 4.16 5.93
CA GLY A 37 -4.02 4.70 5.64
C GLY A 37 -5.11 3.63 5.58
N PHE A 38 -6.36 4.05 5.39
CA PHE A 38 -7.53 3.17 5.43
C PHE A 38 -7.47 2.00 4.43
N LEU A 39 -7.20 2.26 3.15
CA LEU A 39 -7.09 1.19 2.14
C LEU A 39 -5.76 0.45 2.25
N GLY A 40 -4.68 1.17 2.57
CA GLY A 40 -3.35 0.58 2.74
C GLY A 40 -3.35 -0.56 3.75
N ARG A 41 -3.95 -0.37 4.94
CA ARG A 41 -4.03 -1.43 5.95
C ARG A 41 -4.83 -2.66 5.51
N TYR A 42 -5.85 -2.48 4.67
CA TYR A 42 -6.58 -3.61 4.08
C TYR A 42 -5.70 -4.39 3.10
N PHE A 43 -4.94 -3.69 2.24
CA PHE A 43 -3.95 -4.37 1.39
C PHE A 43 -2.91 -5.13 2.22
N LEU A 44 -2.35 -4.50 3.26
CA LEU A 44 -1.39 -5.17 4.14
C LEU A 44 -1.97 -6.42 4.79
N GLY A 45 -3.22 -6.35 5.28
CA GLY A 45 -3.92 -7.51 5.83
C GLY A 45 -4.16 -8.62 4.80
N VAL A 46 -4.57 -8.28 3.58
CA VAL A 46 -4.74 -9.24 2.47
C VAL A 46 -3.42 -9.90 2.11
N PHE A 47 -2.34 -9.14 1.91
CA PHE A 47 -1.03 -9.70 1.59
C PHE A 47 -0.48 -10.59 2.70
N ARG A 48 -0.69 -10.21 3.96
CA ARG A 48 -0.35 -11.06 5.11
C ARG A 48 -1.10 -12.39 5.06
N HIS A 49 -2.42 -12.35 4.83
CA HIS A 49 -3.23 -13.57 4.73
C HIS A 49 -2.80 -14.44 3.54
N LEU A 50 -2.54 -13.82 2.39
CA LEU A 50 -2.02 -14.48 1.20
C LEU A 50 -0.69 -15.17 1.49
N ASN A 51 0.26 -14.48 2.12
CA ASN A 51 1.57 -15.03 2.49
C ASN A 51 1.48 -16.21 3.47
N GLN A 52 0.53 -16.18 4.40
CA GLN A 52 0.40 -17.21 5.43
C GLN A 52 -0.36 -18.45 4.97
N HIS A 53 -1.30 -18.31 4.04
CA HIS A 53 -2.30 -19.35 3.78
C HIS A 53 -2.52 -19.70 2.32
N VAL A 54 -2.11 -18.85 1.37
CA VAL A 54 -2.50 -19.01 -0.04
C VAL A 54 -1.29 -19.18 -0.95
N LEU A 55 -0.29 -18.29 -0.85
CA LEU A 55 0.82 -18.25 -1.79
C LEU A 55 1.78 -19.42 -1.57
N GLU A 56 2.20 -20.06 -2.66
CA GLU A 56 3.26 -21.10 -2.62
C GLU A 56 4.61 -20.54 -2.15
N LYS A 57 4.86 -19.27 -2.46
CA LYS A 57 6.03 -18.51 -2.01
C LYS A 57 5.58 -17.14 -1.52
N PRO A 58 5.92 -16.73 -0.29
CA PRO A 58 5.49 -15.44 0.23
C PRO A 58 6.03 -14.29 -0.63
N CYS A 59 5.18 -13.30 -0.84
CA CYS A 59 5.56 -12.04 -1.44
C CYS A 59 6.20 -11.12 -0.39
N ARG A 60 7.12 -10.29 -0.86
CA ARG A 60 7.76 -9.23 -0.09
C ARG A 60 6.90 -7.96 -0.19
N VAL A 61 6.54 -7.35 0.93
CA VAL A 61 5.74 -6.12 0.94
C VAL A 61 6.54 -4.96 1.52
N ILE A 62 6.59 -3.84 0.82
CA ILE A 62 7.22 -2.60 1.27
C ILE A 62 6.11 -1.58 1.46
N SER A 63 5.74 -1.33 2.71
CA SER A 63 4.75 -0.34 3.11
C SER A 63 5.43 1.01 3.33
N VAL A 64 4.98 2.05 2.65
CA VAL A 64 5.56 3.40 2.72
C VAL A 64 4.50 4.37 3.22
N ASP A 65 4.80 5.14 4.27
CA ASP A 65 3.89 6.14 4.81
C ASP A 65 4.66 7.25 5.52
N ASN A 66 4.19 8.50 5.45
CA ASN A 66 4.76 9.62 6.22
C ASN A 66 3.99 9.87 7.54
N TYR A 67 2.85 9.19 7.74
CA TYR A 67 1.92 9.29 8.88
C TYR A 67 1.27 10.67 9.04
N ILE A 68 1.10 11.43 7.96
CA ILE A 68 0.35 12.70 8.00
C ILE A 68 -1.11 12.50 8.43
N THR A 69 -1.70 11.36 8.05
CA THR A 69 -3.05 10.90 8.48
C THR A 69 -3.08 9.45 8.95
N GLY A 70 -2.06 8.65 8.63
CA GLY A 70 -1.94 7.25 9.05
C GLY A 70 -1.48 7.11 10.50
N GLU A 71 -1.79 5.98 11.11
CA GLU A 71 -1.37 5.64 12.48
C GLU A 71 -0.11 4.75 12.44
N ARG A 72 0.88 5.03 13.29
CA ARG A 72 2.14 4.26 13.36
C ARG A 72 1.96 2.87 13.96
N ASP A 73 1.02 2.74 14.88
CA ASP A 73 0.69 1.47 15.50
C ASP A 73 -0.15 0.65 14.51
N GLY A 74 0.58 -0.05 13.64
CA GLY A 74 0.02 -0.86 12.57
C GLY A 74 -1.01 -1.83 13.13
N VAL A 75 -2.21 -1.82 12.55
CA VAL A 75 -3.22 -2.83 12.82
C VAL A 75 -2.71 -4.18 12.29
N PHE A 76 -3.11 -5.29 12.92
CA PHE A 76 -2.82 -6.67 12.51
C PHE A 76 -1.39 -7.18 12.73
N GLY A 77 -0.60 -6.61 13.65
CA GLY A 77 0.76 -7.15 13.91
C GLY A 77 1.63 -7.17 12.66
N VAL A 78 1.34 -6.31 11.67
CA VAL A 78 2.10 -6.21 10.41
C VAL A 78 3.56 -5.87 10.70
N ASN A 79 3.81 -5.13 11.78
CA ASN A 79 5.15 -4.84 12.27
C ASN A 79 5.94 -6.09 12.72
N GLU A 80 5.26 -7.23 12.93
CA GLU A 80 5.87 -8.51 13.30
C GLU A 80 5.99 -9.47 12.10
N ASP A 81 5.44 -9.12 10.93
CA ASP A 81 5.54 -9.97 9.74
C ASP A 81 6.90 -9.77 9.05
N PRO A 82 7.76 -10.82 8.98
CA PRO A 82 9.09 -10.70 8.37
C PRO A 82 9.05 -10.40 6.86
N GLN A 83 7.90 -10.59 6.20
CA GLN A 83 7.72 -10.26 4.79
C GLN A 83 7.40 -8.78 4.56
N VAL A 84 7.00 -8.06 5.60
CA VAL A 84 6.59 -6.65 5.51
C VAL A 84 7.68 -5.73 6.05
N LEU A 85 8.10 -4.76 5.22
CA LEU A 85 8.96 -3.66 5.65
C LEU A 85 8.14 -2.39 5.68
N SER A 86 8.00 -1.82 6.88
CA SER A 86 7.44 -0.48 7.07
C SER A 86 8.55 0.56 6.93
N LEU A 87 8.43 1.41 5.92
CA LEU A 87 9.35 2.51 5.62
C LEU A 87 8.65 3.84 5.89
N TRP A 88 9.18 4.60 6.85
CA TRP A 88 8.78 5.99 6.99
C TRP A 88 9.44 6.83 5.90
N ALA A 89 8.63 7.33 4.97
CA ALA A 89 9.08 8.24 3.91
C ALA A 89 7.89 8.98 3.28
N ASP A 90 8.19 10.13 2.69
CA ASP A 90 7.23 10.88 1.89
C ASP A 90 7.41 10.54 0.41
N VAL A 91 6.32 10.16 -0.26
CA VAL A 91 6.32 9.81 -1.70
C VAL A 91 6.63 11.01 -2.59
N THR A 92 6.46 12.24 -2.11
CA THR A 92 6.82 13.48 -2.83
C THR A 92 8.33 13.61 -3.05
N ALA A 93 9.14 12.81 -2.36
CA ALA A 93 10.57 12.65 -2.60
C ALA A 93 10.90 11.23 -3.16
N PRO A 94 12.04 11.07 -3.87
CA PRO A 94 12.50 9.74 -4.28
C PRO A 94 12.72 8.80 -3.10
N LEU A 95 12.12 7.62 -3.16
CA LEU A 95 12.20 6.64 -2.07
C LEU A 95 13.56 5.91 -2.06
N PRO A 96 14.16 5.65 -0.88
CA PRO A 96 15.44 4.96 -0.74
C PRO A 96 15.34 3.43 -0.89
N VAL A 97 14.46 2.94 -1.78
CA VAL A 97 14.24 1.49 -2.00
C VAL A 97 15.23 0.96 -3.03
N ARG A 98 15.96 -0.09 -2.68
CA ARG A 98 16.96 -0.75 -3.55
C ARG A 98 16.61 -2.19 -3.90
N GLU A 99 15.62 -2.77 -3.22
CA GLU A 99 15.11 -4.10 -3.53
C GLU A 99 14.32 -4.06 -4.86
N PRO A 100 14.28 -5.16 -5.63
CA PRO A 100 13.51 -5.22 -6.86
C PRO A 100 12.01 -5.05 -6.57
N ILE A 101 11.31 -4.24 -7.37
CA ILE A 101 9.87 -4.00 -7.23
C ILE A 101 9.15 -4.52 -8.47
N HIS A 102 8.14 -5.37 -8.25
CA HIS A 102 7.35 -5.97 -9.33
C HIS A 102 5.99 -5.30 -9.48
N TYR A 103 5.40 -4.84 -8.37
CA TYR A 103 4.13 -4.12 -8.38
C TYR A 103 4.20 -2.89 -7.48
N ILE A 104 3.53 -1.82 -7.90
CA ILE A 104 3.36 -0.60 -7.08
C ILE A 104 1.86 -0.32 -6.93
N ILE A 105 1.42 -0.16 -5.69
CA ILE A 105 0.09 0.29 -5.31
C ILE A 105 0.23 1.68 -4.69
N HIS A 106 -0.17 2.71 -5.43
CA HIS A 106 -0.16 4.08 -4.97
C HIS A 106 -1.50 4.44 -4.32
N ALA A 107 -1.59 4.24 -3.00
CA ALA A 107 -2.73 4.61 -2.15
C ALA A 107 -2.44 5.78 -1.19
N ALA A 108 -1.26 6.41 -1.29
CA ALA A 108 -0.95 7.62 -0.54
C ALA A 108 -1.68 8.81 -1.15
N GLY A 109 -2.50 9.48 -0.33
CA GLY A 109 -3.23 10.67 -0.74
C GLY A 109 -4.14 11.18 0.36
N LEU A 110 -4.42 12.48 0.34
CA LEU A 110 -5.32 13.13 1.29
C LEU A 110 -6.73 13.24 0.70
N ALA A 111 -7.53 12.19 0.86
CA ALA A 111 -8.83 12.08 0.21
C ALA A 111 -10.01 12.72 0.98
N SER A 112 -9.85 13.05 2.27
CA SER A 112 -10.93 13.65 3.08
C SER A 112 -10.94 15.18 2.97
N PRO A 113 -12.13 15.81 2.87
CA PRO A 113 -12.25 17.27 2.87
C PRO A 113 -11.55 17.97 4.02
N VAL A 114 -11.62 17.37 5.21
CA VAL A 114 -10.96 17.91 6.40
C VAL A 114 -9.44 17.97 6.21
N TYR A 115 -8.84 16.99 5.53
CA TYR A 115 -7.40 16.92 5.35
C TYR A 115 -6.91 17.72 4.16
N TYR A 116 -7.58 17.66 3.00
CA TYR A 116 -7.13 18.45 1.85
C TYR A 116 -7.34 19.95 2.04
N GLN A 117 -8.30 20.39 2.88
CA GLN A 117 -8.41 21.80 3.27
C GLN A 117 -7.29 22.22 4.22
N LYS A 118 -6.82 21.31 5.07
CA LYS A 118 -5.74 21.55 6.04
C LYS A 118 -4.36 21.53 5.39
N TYR A 119 -4.16 20.66 4.40
CA TYR A 119 -2.88 20.37 3.75
C TYR A 119 -3.01 20.38 2.21
N PRO A 120 -3.41 21.52 1.61
CA PRO A 120 -3.74 21.58 0.19
C PRO A 120 -2.53 21.33 -0.73
N LEU A 121 -1.32 21.72 -0.31
CA LEU A 121 -0.11 21.48 -1.08
C LEU A 121 0.25 19.99 -1.06
N GLU A 122 0.23 19.38 0.11
CA GLU A 122 0.51 17.95 0.29
C GLU A 122 -0.51 17.07 -0.46
N THR A 123 -1.77 17.50 -0.54
CA THR A 123 -2.78 16.83 -1.39
C THR A 123 -2.36 16.80 -2.85
N ILE A 124 -1.94 17.94 -3.41
CA ILE A 124 -1.53 18.03 -4.82
C ILE A 124 -0.21 17.28 -5.03
N GLU A 125 0.76 17.48 -4.15
CA GLU A 125 2.10 16.90 -4.27
C GLU A 125 2.05 15.38 -4.12
N SER A 126 1.28 14.83 -3.18
CA SER A 126 1.14 13.38 -3.05
C SER A 126 0.56 12.74 -4.31
N ALA A 127 -0.44 13.38 -4.94
CA ALA A 127 -1.03 12.88 -6.18
C ALA A 127 -0.10 13.04 -7.41
N VAL A 128 0.58 14.18 -7.55
CA VAL A 128 1.38 14.50 -8.74
C VAL A 128 2.83 14.06 -8.59
N MET A 129 3.51 14.56 -7.56
CA MET A 129 4.92 14.26 -7.30
C MET A 129 5.09 12.83 -6.78
N GLY A 130 4.16 12.37 -5.93
CA GLY A 130 4.13 10.98 -5.47
C GLY A 130 4.01 9.98 -6.61
N ALA A 131 3.00 10.15 -7.47
CA ALA A 131 2.84 9.29 -8.65
C ALA A 131 4.07 9.34 -9.57
N LYS A 132 4.61 10.54 -9.84
CA LYS A 132 5.82 10.71 -10.66
C LYS A 132 7.01 9.93 -10.08
N ASN A 133 7.31 10.11 -8.79
CA ASN A 133 8.46 9.46 -8.15
C ASN A 133 8.32 7.94 -8.11
N LEU A 134 7.10 7.44 -7.87
CA LEU A 134 6.81 6.01 -7.89
C LEU A 134 6.89 5.41 -9.29
N LEU A 135 6.47 6.14 -10.33
CA LEU A 135 6.65 5.72 -11.72
C LEU A 135 8.13 5.71 -12.12
N GLU A 136 8.92 6.71 -11.73
CA GLU A 136 10.37 6.74 -11.93
C GLU A 136 11.07 5.58 -11.19
N LEU A 137 10.62 5.25 -9.98
CA LEU A 137 11.08 4.06 -9.26
C LEU A 137 10.71 2.78 -10.02
N GLY A 138 9.47 2.67 -10.50
CA GLY A 138 8.99 1.56 -11.30
C GLY A 138 9.78 1.36 -12.59
N LYS A 139 10.14 2.44 -13.30
CA LYS A 139 10.93 2.41 -14.55
C LYS A 139 12.32 1.81 -14.38
N ARG A 140 12.90 1.90 -13.17
CA ARG A 140 14.20 1.31 -12.84
C ARG A 140 14.11 -0.20 -12.54
N ASN A 141 12.89 -0.74 -12.51
CA ASN A 141 12.58 -2.13 -12.17
C ASN A 141 11.84 -2.83 -13.33
N ASP A 142 11.75 -4.16 -13.31
CA ASP A 142 10.89 -4.94 -14.22
C ASP A 142 9.43 -4.93 -13.72
N LEU A 143 8.84 -3.74 -13.72
CA LEU A 143 7.50 -3.52 -13.17
C LEU A 143 6.45 -4.26 -14.00
N LYS A 144 5.66 -5.10 -13.35
CA LYS A 144 4.54 -5.86 -13.92
C LYS A 144 3.21 -5.12 -13.82
N GLY A 145 3.06 -4.24 -12.83
CA GLY A 145 1.84 -3.46 -12.68
C GLY A 145 2.02 -2.22 -11.81
N PHE A 146 1.25 -1.18 -12.14
CA PHE A 146 1.11 0.05 -11.37
C PHE A 146 -0.37 0.33 -11.15
N LEU A 147 -0.80 0.43 -9.90
CA LEU A 147 -2.17 0.74 -9.53
C LEU A 147 -2.20 2.10 -8.82
N LEU A 148 -2.96 3.05 -9.36
CA LEU A 148 -3.19 4.37 -8.79
C LEU A 148 -4.62 4.46 -8.23
N PHE A 149 -4.76 4.86 -6.97
CA PHE A 149 -6.07 5.20 -6.42
C PHE A 149 -6.43 6.64 -6.74
N SER A 150 -7.29 6.82 -7.75
CA SER A 150 -7.88 8.12 -8.09
C SER A 150 -9.12 8.43 -7.25
N SER A 151 -9.78 9.56 -7.52
CA SER A 151 -11.01 9.99 -6.86
C SER A 151 -12.05 10.45 -7.87
N SER A 152 -13.34 10.34 -7.54
CA SER A 152 -14.43 10.94 -8.32
C SER A 152 -14.40 12.47 -8.28
N GLU A 153 -13.71 13.08 -7.31
CA GLU A 153 -13.57 14.54 -7.18
C GLU A 153 -12.87 15.19 -8.40
N ILE A 154 -12.24 14.40 -9.28
CA ILE A 154 -11.67 14.92 -10.54
C ILE A 154 -12.73 15.51 -11.48
N TYR A 155 -14.00 15.14 -11.32
CA TYR A 155 -15.09 15.59 -12.17
C TYR A 155 -15.62 16.98 -11.81
N GLY A 156 -15.38 17.44 -10.57
CA GLY A 156 -15.96 18.66 -10.00
C GLY A 156 -17.35 18.46 -9.39
#